data_AF-A0A8K1FNC3-F1
#
_entry.id   AF-A0A8K1FNC3-F1
#
_cell.length_a   1.000
_cell.length_b   1.000
_cell.length_c   1.000
_cell.angle_alpha   90.00
_cell.angle_beta   90.00
_cell.angle_gamma   90.00
#
_symmetry.space_group_name_H-M   'P 1'
#
loop_
_entity.id
_entity.type
_entity.pdbx_description
1 polymer ?
#
loop_
_entity_poly.entity_id
_entity_poly.type
_entity_poly.pdbx_seq_one_letter_code
_entity_poly.pdbx_strand_id
1 'polypeptide(L)'
;MEEFPQRALFQAAVERDVDAVRVFFAQPSVASAVARSNADHRRTREIALALDESPFCETFRFHHAPRNWYTYFPSDRSDELRGFLFHLIIHHERLEVLQWFLSAEACEVVADTMRGVLDHLSANVIRMRGRDNTDVLELIFESYLFVEVLSPIERKHALQDLMDQAILHNRPDLIRFIVAHGVEVNGFFSRVAPLEYCASTGSTGSVKKLVESGVFGVLYNQLGRSVSFRNSEVTRALLASGVDMRGVPGRWTPLHTAVKEREMDIVETLVVHALVDVNARMVGGSTALMDCVSDDIWSDSGFPIVVFLLENGADAQLRTRTGTTAIHFAATSEVVNEKTLDLLLKHGPDLINAQDDEGTTPLLSMVQPYSFSFAIDDLDAMLSRGADPYLANSRGETAYKELMKDARGRAYVASRPHFFPSQEGDN
;
A
#
# COMPACT_ATOMS: atom_id res chain seq x y z
N MET A 1 -8.93 35.25 47.22
CA MET A 1 -7.53 34.78 47.34
C MET A 1 -7.50 33.26 47.36
N GLU A 2 -7.93 32.64 46.27
CA GLU A 2 -7.56 31.26 45.95
C GLU A 2 -6.99 31.34 44.54
N GLU A 3 -5.72 31.74 44.45
CA GLU A 3 -4.99 31.61 43.20
C GLU A 3 -4.77 30.13 42.93
N PHE A 4 -5.22 29.68 41.77
CA PHE A 4 -5.32 28.28 41.43
C PHE A 4 -3.96 27.58 41.54
N PRO A 5 -3.91 26.41 42.21
CA PRO A 5 -2.69 25.62 42.31
C PRO A 5 -2.01 25.40 40.94
N GLN A 6 -2.78 25.23 39.87
CA GLN A 6 -2.26 24.99 38.52
C GLN A 6 -1.44 26.16 37.95
N ARG A 7 -1.69 27.43 38.36
CA ARG A 7 -0.91 28.60 37.91
C ARG A 7 0.50 28.61 38.48
N ALA A 8 0.64 28.30 39.77
CA ALA A 8 1.95 28.21 40.43
C ALA A 8 2.78 27.07 39.86
N LEU A 9 2.14 25.92 39.58
CA LEU A 9 2.77 24.81 38.89
C LEU A 9 3.28 25.20 37.49
N PHE A 10 2.44 25.88 36.71
CA PHE A 10 2.80 26.34 35.36
C PHE A 10 3.99 27.33 35.41
N GLN A 11 3.99 28.25 36.38
CA GLN A 11 5.06 29.22 36.54
C GLN A 11 6.39 28.57 36.97
N ALA A 12 6.37 27.66 37.95
CA ALA A 12 7.55 26.89 38.36
C ALA A 12 8.13 26.08 37.19
N ALA A 13 7.27 25.47 36.38
CA ALA A 13 7.68 24.70 35.22
C ALA A 13 8.29 25.57 34.09
N VAL A 14 7.76 26.78 33.87
CA VAL A 14 8.34 27.76 32.92
C VAL A 14 9.74 28.20 33.36
N GLU A 15 9.95 28.37 34.66
CA GLU A 15 11.19 28.84 35.30
C GLU A 15 12.29 27.76 35.43
N ARG A 16 12.03 26.51 35.04
CA ARG A 16 12.91 25.33 35.24
C ARG A 16 13.14 24.95 36.71
N ASP A 17 12.25 25.37 37.61
CA ASP A 17 12.38 25.07 39.02
C ASP A 17 11.73 23.71 39.35
N VAL A 18 12.49 22.64 39.08
CA VAL A 18 12.07 21.24 39.34
C VAL A 18 11.78 21.02 40.83
N ASP A 19 12.48 21.72 41.71
CA ASP A 19 12.28 21.61 43.16
C ASP A 19 10.98 22.29 43.60
N ALA A 20 10.63 23.45 43.01
CA ALA A 20 9.33 24.07 43.21
C ALA A 20 8.19 23.19 42.69
N VAL A 21 8.35 22.55 41.53
CA VAL A 21 7.37 21.58 41.00
C VAL A 21 7.21 20.38 41.95
N ARG A 22 8.30 19.85 42.51
CA ARG A 22 8.28 18.77 43.50
C ARG A 22 7.55 19.15 44.78
N VAL A 23 7.90 20.29 45.37
CA VAL A 23 7.28 20.82 46.59
C VAL A 23 5.79 21.03 46.39
N PHE A 24 5.41 21.42 45.18
CA PHE A 24 4.03 21.65 44.79
C PHE A 24 3.17 20.36 44.82
N PHE A 25 3.68 19.26 44.27
CA PHE A 25 2.99 17.96 44.26
C PHE A 25 3.10 17.17 45.56
N ALA A 26 4.07 17.49 46.42
CA ALA A 26 4.18 16.91 47.75
C ALA A 26 3.05 17.37 48.71
N GLN A 27 2.22 18.33 48.30
CA GLN A 27 1.09 18.82 49.11
C GLN A 27 -0.17 17.92 48.95
N PRO A 28 -0.69 17.31 50.04
CA PRO A 28 -1.82 16.38 49.96
C PRO A 28 -3.11 17.00 49.40
N SER A 29 -3.34 18.29 49.62
CA SER A 29 -4.49 19.05 49.11
C SER A 29 -4.46 19.19 47.59
N VAL A 30 -3.27 19.40 47.03
CA VAL A 30 -3.01 19.55 45.59
C VAL A 30 -3.12 18.20 44.89
N ALA A 31 -2.47 17.16 45.41
CA ALA A 31 -2.60 15.79 44.89
C ALA A 31 -4.07 15.34 44.87
N SER A 32 -4.83 15.65 45.94
CA SER A 32 -6.25 15.35 46.03
C SER A 32 -7.13 16.24 45.13
N ALA A 33 -6.71 17.45 44.78
CA ALA A 33 -7.42 18.33 43.84
C ALA A 33 -7.25 17.87 42.38
N VAL A 34 -6.01 17.48 42.00
CA VAL A 34 -5.69 16.89 40.69
C VAL A 34 -6.42 15.54 40.52
N ALA A 35 -6.43 14.69 41.56
CA ALA A 35 -7.19 13.44 41.54
C ALA A 35 -8.71 13.66 41.44
N ARG A 36 -9.24 14.79 41.94
CA ARG A 36 -10.69 15.10 41.93
C ARG A 36 -11.17 15.82 40.67
N SER A 37 -10.34 16.58 39.95
CA SER A 37 -10.74 17.16 38.65
C SER A 37 -10.95 16.08 37.59
N ASN A 38 -10.29 14.93 37.73
CA ASN A 38 -10.51 13.74 36.91
C ASN A 38 -11.91 13.11 37.06
N ALA A 39 -12.67 13.46 38.11
CA ALA A 39 -13.92 12.78 38.46
C ALA A 39 -15.21 13.55 38.13
N ASP A 40 -15.18 14.85 37.80
CA ASP A 40 -16.41 15.64 37.67
C ASP A 40 -16.34 16.73 36.58
N HIS A 41 -16.95 16.44 35.42
CA HIS A 41 -17.02 17.30 34.23
C HIS A 41 -17.75 18.64 34.44
N ARG A 42 -18.49 18.83 35.55
CA ARG A 42 -19.35 20.01 35.72
C ARG A 42 -18.67 21.24 36.35
N ARG A 43 -17.55 21.09 37.07
CA ARG A 43 -16.89 22.22 37.77
C ARG A 43 -15.82 22.95 36.97
N THR A 44 -15.31 22.36 35.88
CA THR A 44 -14.28 22.96 35.02
C THR A 44 -14.74 24.25 34.32
N ARG A 45 -16.04 24.46 34.18
CA ARG A 45 -16.62 25.65 33.52
C ARG A 45 -16.63 26.90 34.41
N GLU A 46 -16.82 26.73 35.71
CA GLU A 46 -16.81 27.85 36.68
C GLU A 46 -15.39 28.36 36.95
N ILE A 47 -14.40 27.45 36.90
CA ILE A 47 -12.97 27.76 37.05
C ILE A 47 -12.43 28.53 35.83
N ALA A 48 -12.82 28.13 34.63
CA ALA A 48 -12.40 28.80 33.40
C ALA A 48 -13.00 30.21 33.22
N LEU A 49 -14.19 30.47 33.78
CA LEU A 49 -14.79 31.81 33.80
C LEU A 49 -14.13 32.73 34.85
N ALA A 50 -13.67 32.18 35.98
CA ALA A 50 -12.91 32.93 36.97
C ALA A 50 -11.49 33.32 36.51
N LEU A 51 -10.93 32.61 35.52
CA LEU A 51 -9.62 32.90 34.93
C LEU A 51 -9.64 34.10 33.95
N ASP A 52 -10.80 34.44 33.38
CA ASP A 52 -10.96 35.51 32.38
C ASP A 52 -11.15 36.92 33.01
N GLU A 53 -11.55 37.00 34.28
CA GLU A 53 -11.86 38.27 34.97
C GLU A 53 -10.76 38.81 35.90
N SER A 54 -9.53 38.27 35.84
CA SER A 54 -8.42 38.71 36.69
C SER A 54 -7.64 39.91 36.10
N PRO A 55 -7.38 40.99 36.88
CA PRO A 55 -6.63 42.17 36.41
C PRO A 55 -5.16 41.92 36.03
N PHE A 56 -4.64 40.70 36.28
CA PHE A 56 -3.28 40.30 35.91
C PHE A 56 -3.14 39.85 34.45
N CYS A 57 -4.26 39.64 33.73
CA CYS A 57 -4.25 39.34 32.30
C CYS A 57 -3.81 40.53 31.43
N GLU A 58 -3.74 41.76 31.97
CA GLU A 58 -3.24 42.93 31.23
C GLU A 58 -1.70 43.06 31.23
N THR A 59 -1.01 42.54 32.25
CA THR A 59 0.45 42.70 32.40
C THR A 59 1.27 41.65 31.66
N PHE A 60 0.64 40.52 31.29
CA PHE A 60 1.22 39.53 30.36
C PHE A 60 0.37 39.46 29.09
N ARG A 61 0.29 40.57 28.36
CA ARG A 61 0.15 40.45 26.91
C ARG A 61 1.31 39.61 26.40
N PHE A 62 0.97 38.45 25.82
CA PHE A 62 1.73 37.60 24.91
C PHE A 62 2.79 38.34 24.07
N HIS A 63 3.92 38.72 24.66
CA HIS A 63 5.05 39.31 23.92
C HIS A 63 6.15 38.28 23.63
N HIS A 64 6.15 37.13 24.31
CA HIS A 64 7.14 36.06 24.06
C HIS A 64 6.59 34.63 24.01
N ALA A 65 5.32 34.38 24.31
CA ALA A 65 4.68 33.15 23.85
C ALA A 65 4.36 33.32 22.35
N PRO A 66 4.86 32.45 21.45
CA PRO A 66 4.53 32.52 20.04
C PRO A 66 3.01 32.57 19.89
N ARG A 67 2.48 33.48 19.06
CA ARG A 67 1.05 33.80 18.85
C ARG A 67 0.12 32.61 18.50
N ASN A 68 0.62 31.38 18.49
CA ASN A 68 -0.06 30.16 18.06
C ASN A 68 -0.41 29.20 19.22
N TRP A 69 -0.21 29.60 20.48
CA TRP A 69 -0.47 28.76 21.66
C TRP A 69 -1.94 28.27 21.80
N TYR A 70 -2.91 29.01 21.28
CA TYR A 70 -4.33 28.72 21.48
C TYR A 70 -5.00 27.94 20.34
N THR A 71 -4.32 27.69 19.22
CA THR A 71 -4.96 27.13 18.02
C THR A 71 -5.04 25.60 18.00
N TYR A 72 -4.57 24.91 19.05
CA TYR A 72 -4.37 23.45 19.04
C TYR A 72 -5.05 22.67 20.17
N PHE A 73 -5.97 23.28 20.92
CA PHE A 73 -6.78 22.57 21.90
C PHE A 73 -8.01 21.92 21.22
N PRO A 74 -8.21 20.59 21.29
CA PRO A 74 -9.46 19.96 20.88
C PRO A 74 -10.62 20.51 21.71
N SER A 75 -11.81 20.53 21.12
CA SER A 75 -13.02 21.20 21.64
C SER A 75 -13.57 20.68 22.97
N ASP A 76 -12.93 19.71 23.62
CA ASP A 76 -13.26 19.22 24.95
C ASP A 76 -12.16 19.59 25.96
N ARG A 77 -12.50 20.50 26.88
CA ARG A 77 -11.62 21.04 27.92
C ARG A 77 -11.47 20.07 29.11
N SER A 78 -10.83 18.92 28.95
CA SER A 78 -10.82 17.90 30.02
C SER A 78 -9.56 17.80 30.91
N ASP A 79 -8.46 18.52 30.68
CA ASP A 79 -7.36 18.63 31.68
C ASP A 79 -6.30 19.68 31.28
N GLU A 80 -6.11 20.75 32.08
CA GLU A 80 -5.11 21.79 31.80
C GLU A 80 -3.67 21.25 31.89
N LEU A 81 -3.44 20.28 32.79
CA LEU A 81 -2.16 19.60 32.95
C LEU A 81 -1.82 18.75 31.71
N ARG A 82 -2.79 18.06 31.11
CA ARG A 82 -2.57 17.33 29.84
C ARG A 82 -2.16 18.28 28.74
N GLY A 83 -2.85 19.41 28.61
CA GLY A 83 -2.50 20.44 27.63
C GLY A 83 -1.09 21.02 27.81
N PHE A 84 -0.69 21.24 29.06
CA PHE A 84 0.66 21.70 29.38
C PHE A 84 1.74 20.67 29.03
N LEU A 85 1.60 19.43 29.51
CA LEU A 85 2.53 18.34 29.22
C LEU A 85 2.66 18.11 27.72
N PHE A 86 1.54 18.20 27.00
CA PHE A 86 1.49 18.07 25.56
C PHE A 86 2.24 19.20 24.83
N HIS A 87 2.18 20.44 25.33
CA HIS A 87 2.96 21.55 24.80
C HIS A 87 4.47 21.32 24.96
N LEU A 88 4.91 20.86 26.14
CA LEU A 88 6.31 20.51 26.39
C LEU A 88 6.81 19.46 25.39
N ILE A 89 5.97 18.44 25.14
CA ILE A 89 6.26 17.37 24.18
C ILE A 89 6.35 17.91 22.74
N ILE A 90 5.35 18.66 22.26
CA ILE A 90 5.32 19.14 20.85
C ILE A 90 6.45 20.12 20.55
N HIS A 91 6.78 20.99 21.49
CA HIS A 91 7.75 22.07 21.25
C HIS A 91 9.18 21.70 21.66
N HIS A 92 9.41 20.48 22.17
CA HIS A 92 10.70 20.05 22.72
C HIS A 92 11.22 20.99 23.81
N GLU A 93 10.30 21.66 24.50
CA GLU A 93 10.65 22.64 25.52
C GLU A 93 10.76 21.94 26.87
N ARG A 94 11.85 22.22 27.59
CA ARG A 94 12.00 21.86 29.01
C ARG A 94 11.90 20.35 29.28
N LEU A 95 12.70 19.55 28.57
CA LEU A 95 12.78 18.08 28.72
C LEU A 95 13.00 17.63 30.18
N GLU A 96 13.72 18.40 30.99
CA GLU A 96 13.94 18.16 32.43
C GLU A 96 12.63 18.11 33.23
N VAL A 97 11.67 18.98 32.89
CA VAL A 97 10.36 19.03 33.54
C VAL A 97 9.52 17.84 33.11
N LEU A 98 9.52 17.52 31.82
CA LEU A 98 8.84 16.33 31.28
C LEU A 98 9.41 15.04 31.92
N GLN A 99 10.73 14.95 32.09
CA GLN A 99 11.41 13.82 32.71
C GLN A 99 10.97 13.62 34.18
N TRP A 100 10.79 14.71 34.93
CA TRP A 100 10.27 14.62 36.29
C TRP A 100 8.85 14.07 36.33
N PHE A 101 7.96 14.57 35.46
CA PHE A 101 6.59 14.08 35.38
C PHE A 101 6.47 12.60 34.98
N LEU A 102 7.49 12.08 34.28
CA LEU A 102 7.62 10.69 33.84
C LEU A 102 8.36 9.80 34.86
N SER A 103 8.84 10.37 35.98
CA SER A 103 9.54 9.65 37.05
C SER A 103 8.59 8.90 37.98
N ALA A 104 9.13 7.95 38.76
CA ALA A 104 8.37 7.18 39.73
C ALA A 104 7.63 8.08 40.76
N GLU A 105 8.27 9.16 41.22
CA GLU A 105 7.68 10.09 42.21
C GLU A 105 6.41 10.77 41.70
N ALA A 106 6.38 11.17 40.42
CA ALA A 106 5.23 11.88 39.86
C ALA A 106 4.13 10.92 39.38
N CYS A 107 4.51 9.75 38.86
CA CYS A 107 3.57 8.81 38.25
C CYS A 107 2.51 8.28 39.21
N GLU A 108 2.80 8.15 40.52
CA GLU A 108 1.79 7.77 41.52
C GLU A 108 0.61 8.77 41.61
N VAL A 109 0.82 10.02 41.18
CA VAL A 109 -0.17 11.10 41.29
C VAL A 109 -0.84 11.42 39.94
N VAL A 110 -0.13 11.25 38.82
CA VAL A 110 -0.58 11.71 37.49
C VAL A 110 -0.72 10.60 36.43
N ALA A 111 -0.71 9.32 36.81
CA ALA A 111 -0.79 8.20 35.87
C ALA A 111 -1.97 8.30 34.87
N ASP A 112 -3.18 8.62 35.34
CA ASP A 112 -4.37 8.72 34.48
C ASP A 112 -4.28 9.88 33.48
N THR A 113 -3.77 11.03 33.94
CA THR A 113 -3.48 12.20 33.10
C THR A 113 -2.45 11.82 32.04
N MET A 114 -1.41 11.08 32.41
CA MET A 114 -0.37 10.63 31.50
C MET A 114 -0.81 9.56 30.51
N ARG A 115 -1.72 8.65 30.88
CA ARG A 115 -2.39 7.76 29.91
C ARG A 115 -3.11 8.58 28.84
N GLY A 116 -3.85 9.60 29.25
CA GLY A 116 -4.51 10.52 28.30
C GLY A 116 -3.53 11.29 27.42
N VAL A 117 -2.34 11.63 27.93
CA VAL A 117 -1.26 12.23 27.12
C VAL A 117 -0.77 11.24 26.07
N LEU A 118 -0.58 9.96 26.39
CA LEU A 118 -0.18 8.92 25.43
C LEU A 118 -1.22 8.70 24.31
N ASP A 119 -2.51 8.69 24.66
CA ASP A 119 -3.61 8.58 23.68
C ASP A 119 -3.60 9.75 22.69
N HIS A 120 -3.23 10.95 23.14
CA HIS A 120 -3.15 12.15 22.31
C HIS A 120 -1.80 12.29 21.61
N LEU A 121 -0.75 11.67 22.15
CA LEU A 121 0.59 11.68 21.60
C LEU A 121 0.59 11.05 20.21
N SER A 122 -0.01 9.87 20.04
CA SER A 122 -0.09 9.17 18.75
C SER A 122 -0.66 10.07 17.65
N ALA A 123 -1.82 10.69 17.88
CA ALA A 123 -2.51 11.56 16.92
C ALA A 123 -1.73 12.86 16.57
N ASN A 124 -0.73 13.24 17.36
CA ASN A 124 -0.06 14.53 17.23
C ASN A 124 1.46 14.45 17.05
N VAL A 125 2.04 13.26 17.16
CA VAL A 125 3.44 12.98 16.82
C VAL A 125 3.79 13.45 15.40
N ILE A 126 2.80 13.50 14.50
CA ILE A 126 2.90 14.04 13.14
C ILE A 126 3.28 15.53 13.13
N ARG A 127 2.80 16.28 14.11
CA ARG A 127 3.03 17.73 14.23
C ARG A 127 4.43 18.04 14.76
N MET A 128 5.09 17.07 15.38
CA MET A 128 6.46 17.23 15.86
C MET A 128 7.42 17.27 14.66
N ARG A 129 8.06 18.42 14.43
CA ARG A 129 9.03 18.65 13.34
C ARG A 129 10.44 18.79 13.92
N GLY A 130 11.32 17.82 13.66
CA GLY A 130 12.73 17.90 14.07
C GLY A 130 13.42 16.54 14.19
N ARG A 131 14.75 16.53 14.33
CA ARG A 131 15.54 15.33 14.68
C ARG A 131 15.30 14.89 16.14
N ASP A 132 14.78 15.79 16.98
CA ASP A 132 14.69 15.65 18.44
C ASP A 132 13.40 14.96 18.93
N ASN A 133 12.55 14.46 17.99
CA ASN A 133 11.36 13.67 18.32
C ASN A 133 11.72 12.34 18.96
N THR A 134 12.84 11.76 18.54
CA THR A 134 13.32 10.50 19.10
C THR A 134 13.62 10.64 20.58
N ASP A 135 14.24 11.74 21.02
CA ASP A 135 14.64 11.95 22.42
C ASP A 135 13.42 12.08 23.35
N VAL A 136 12.38 12.81 22.91
CA VAL A 136 11.12 12.93 23.68
C VAL A 136 10.40 11.58 23.75
N LEU A 137 10.40 10.82 22.65
CA LEU A 137 9.81 9.49 22.63
C LEU A 137 10.63 8.50 23.45
N GLU A 138 11.96 8.50 23.37
CA GLU A 138 12.85 7.72 24.24
C GLU A 138 12.53 8.03 25.70
N LEU A 139 12.44 9.32 26.07
CA LEU A 139 12.07 9.73 27.41
C LEU A 139 10.70 9.19 27.86
N ILE A 140 9.70 9.22 26.99
CA ILE A 140 8.34 8.74 27.28
C ILE A 140 8.30 7.21 27.37
N PHE A 141 8.92 6.48 26.45
CA PHE A 141 8.81 5.03 26.36
C PHE A 141 9.80 4.28 27.28
N GLU A 142 10.89 4.93 27.69
CA GLU A 142 11.79 4.45 28.75
C GLU A 142 11.35 4.91 30.15
N SER A 143 10.29 5.73 30.23
CA SER A 143 9.79 6.24 31.52
C SER A 143 9.26 5.15 32.44
N TYR A 144 9.26 5.46 33.75
CA TYR A 144 8.62 4.62 34.75
C TYR A 144 7.13 4.40 34.46
N LEU A 145 6.45 5.43 33.94
CA LEU A 145 5.06 5.31 33.49
C LEU A 145 4.91 4.16 32.48
N PHE A 146 5.72 4.16 31.42
CA PHE A 146 5.57 3.21 30.33
C PHE A 146 6.00 1.80 30.76
N VAL A 147 7.12 1.68 31.46
CA VAL A 147 7.73 0.39 31.83
C VAL A 147 6.99 -0.28 32.99
N GLU A 148 6.64 0.47 34.03
CA GLU A 148 6.16 -0.10 35.31
C GLU A 148 4.66 0.14 35.55
N VAL A 149 4.09 1.26 35.10
CA VAL A 149 2.69 1.62 35.41
C VAL A 149 1.70 1.11 34.37
N LEU A 150 2.03 1.19 33.08
CA LEU A 150 1.15 0.68 32.03
C LEU A 150 1.12 -0.85 32.02
N SER A 151 -0.06 -1.42 31.83
CA SER A 151 -0.20 -2.84 31.55
C SER A 151 0.44 -3.20 30.20
N PRO A 152 0.83 -4.48 30.00
CA PRO A 152 1.32 -4.94 28.70
C PRO A 152 0.36 -4.66 27.54
N ILE A 153 -0.95 -4.63 27.80
CA ILE A 153 -1.99 -4.35 26.78
C ILE A 153 -1.99 -2.87 26.41
N GLU A 154 -1.96 -1.97 27.39
CA GLU A 154 -1.92 -0.51 27.16
C GLU A 154 -0.65 -0.12 26.41
N ARG A 155 0.51 -0.68 26.79
CA ARG A 155 1.77 -0.47 26.05
C ARG A 155 1.64 -0.87 24.58
N LYS A 156 1.09 -2.06 24.32
CA LYS A 156 0.91 -2.58 22.96
C LYS A 156 -0.02 -1.67 22.14
N HIS A 157 -1.11 -1.18 22.74
CA HIS A 157 -2.05 -0.28 22.07
C HIS A 157 -1.41 1.06 21.73
N ALA A 158 -0.74 1.71 22.68
CA ALA A 158 -0.08 3.00 22.46
C ALA A 158 0.99 2.92 21.36
N LEU A 159 1.77 1.84 21.36
CA LEU A 159 2.76 1.55 20.33
C LEU A 159 2.15 1.27 18.95
N GLN A 160 1.00 0.59 18.90
CA GLN A 160 0.29 0.32 17.65
C GLN A 160 -0.30 1.61 17.06
N ASP A 161 -0.96 2.45 17.88
CA ASP A 161 -1.49 3.73 17.42
C ASP A 161 -0.36 4.63 16.89
N LEU A 162 0.79 4.62 17.56
CA LEU A 162 1.96 5.37 17.10
C LEU A 162 2.48 4.83 15.75
N MET A 163 2.48 3.50 15.57
CA MET A 163 2.87 2.86 14.30
C MET A 163 1.93 3.28 13.17
N ASP A 164 0.62 3.24 13.42
CA ASP A 164 -0.42 3.60 12.47
C ASP A 164 -0.25 5.05 11.96
N GLN A 165 0.04 5.99 12.87
CA GLN A 165 0.29 7.39 12.51
C GLN A 165 1.64 7.57 11.80
N ALA A 166 2.66 6.80 12.17
CA ALA A 166 3.96 6.80 11.49
C ALA A 166 3.85 6.32 10.03
N ILE A 167 3.03 5.28 9.79
CA ILE A 167 2.71 4.76 8.46
C ILE A 167 1.93 5.80 7.64
N LEU A 168 0.83 6.32 8.20
CA LEU A 168 -0.08 7.26 7.53
C LEU A 168 0.66 8.53 7.04
N HIS A 169 1.68 8.97 7.79
CA HIS A 169 2.39 10.21 7.53
C HIS A 169 3.83 10.03 7.03
N ASN A 170 4.20 8.81 6.60
CA ASN A 170 5.53 8.50 6.05
C ASN A 170 6.69 8.97 6.96
N ARG A 171 6.67 8.55 8.22
CA ARG A 171 7.67 8.90 9.26
C ARG A 171 8.62 7.73 9.56
N PRO A 172 9.68 7.52 8.76
CA PRO A 172 10.61 6.40 8.95
C PRO A 172 11.41 6.47 10.25
N ASP A 173 11.60 7.67 10.81
CA ASP A 173 12.22 7.90 12.11
C ASP A 173 11.46 7.21 13.24
N LEU A 174 10.12 7.33 13.21
CA LEU A 174 9.23 6.71 14.19
C LEU A 174 9.14 5.21 13.99
N ILE A 175 9.05 4.74 12.74
CA ILE A 175 9.01 3.29 12.45
C ILE A 175 10.24 2.60 13.04
N ARG A 176 11.45 3.17 12.86
CA ARG A 176 12.68 2.63 13.46
C ARG A 176 12.56 2.49 14.97
N PHE A 177 12.09 3.55 15.63
CA PHE A 177 11.96 3.61 17.07
C PHE A 177 10.96 2.54 17.57
N ILE A 178 9.79 2.48 16.96
CA ILE A 178 8.70 1.57 17.37
C ILE A 178 9.09 0.10 17.17
N VAL A 179 9.77 -0.22 16.06
CA VAL A 179 10.32 -1.57 15.81
C VAL A 179 11.34 -1.96 16.88
N ALA A 180 12.23 -1.05 17.27
CA ALA A 180 13.24 -1.31 18.30
C ALA A 180 12.61 -1.66 19.66
N HIS A 181 11.38 -1.20 19.92
CA HIS A 181 10.61 -1.48 21.13
C HIS A 181 9.74 -2.75 21.02
N GLY A 182 9.94 -3.59 19.99
CA GLY A 182 9.38 -4.94 19.93
C GLY A 182 7.94 -5.04 19.42
N VAL A 183 7.45 -4.03 18.71
CA VAL A 183 6.10 -4.05 18.12
C VAL A 183 6.04 -4.98 16.92
N GLU A 184 5.02 -5.83 16.90
CA GLU A 184 4.75 -6.72 15.77
C GLU A 184 4.19 -5.92 14.59
N VAL A 185 5.07 -5.61 13.64
CA VAL A 185 4.75 -4.76 12.47
C VAL A 185 3.91 -5.46 11.41
N ASN A 186 3.76 -6.78 11.51
CA ASN A 186 2.90 -7.58 10.63
C ASN A 186 1.42 -7.55 11.04
N GLY A 187 1.07 -6.80 12.10
CA GLY A 187 -0.32 -6.55 12.49
C GLY A 187 -1.13 -5.84 11.40
N PHE A 188 -2.45 -5.94 11.47
CA PHE A 188 -3.35 -5.30 10.51
C PHE A 188 -3.53 -3.80 10.84
N PHE A 189 -3.08 -2.92 9.95
CA PHE A 189 -3.48 -1.50 9.90
C PHE A 189 -4.69 -1.36 8.96
N SER A 190 -5.87 -1.00 9.47
CA SER A 190 -7.06 -0.83 8.63
C SER A 190 -7.34 -2.06 7.70
N ARG A 191 -7.15 -3.27 8.25
CA ARG A 191 -7.26 -4.58 7.53
C ARG A 191 -6.18 -4.85 6.47
N VAL A 192 -5.17 -4.01 6.36
CA VAL A 192 -4.08 -4.08 5.38
C VAL A 192 -2.73 -4.09 6.12
N ALA A 193 -1.72 -4.78 5.60
CA ALA A 193 -0.40 -4.75 6.22
C ALA A 193 0.24 -3.35 6.07
N PRO A 194 0.95 -2.82 7.08
CA PRO A 194 1.69 -1.56 7.02
C PRO A 194 2.52 -1.33 5.75
N LEU A 195 3.24 -2.37 5.32
CA LEU A 195 4.08 -2.33 4.12
C LEU A 195 3.24 -2.20 2.84
N GLU A 196 2.07 -2.82 2.79
CA GLU A 196 1.13 -2.74 1.66
C GLU A 196 0.54 -1.34 1.53
N TYR A 197 0.15 -0.71 2.64
CA TYR A 197 -0.30 0.67 2.65
C TYR A 197 0.81 1.62 2.17
N CYS A 198 2.02 1.51 2.75
CA CYS A 198 3.17 2.33 2.35
C CYS A 198 3.51 2.16 0.86
N ALA A 199 3.42 0.95 0.33
CA ALA A 199 3.70 0.67 -1.08
C ALA A 199 2.67 1.31 -2.02
N SER A 200 1.39 1.34 -1.62
CA SER A 200 0.33 1.97 -2.40
C SER A 200 0.38 3.50 -2.40
N THR A 201 0.82 4.09 -1.29
CA THR A 201 0.87 5.56 -1.12
C THR A 201 2.17 6.20 -1.59
N GLY A 202 3.19 5.42 -1.96
CA GLY A 202 4.49 5.95 -2.36
C GLY A 202 5.37 6.39 -1.18
N SER A 203 5.12 5.86 0.02
CA SER A 203 5.83 6.23 1.25
C SER A 203 7.22 5.58 1.33
N THR A 204 8.14 5.96 0.44
CA THR A 204 9.44 5.29 0.24
C THR A 204 10.29 5.20 1.52
N GLY A 205 10.28 6.27 2.34
CA GLY A 205 11.02 6.30 3.60
C GLY A 205 10.53 5.18 4.53
N SER A 206 9.23 5.12 4.75
CA SER A 206 8.61 4.07 5.55
C SER A 206 8.83 2.67 4.97
N VAL A 207 8.72 2.49 3.65
CA VAL A 207 9.01 1.20 2.99
C VAL A 207 10.42 0.72 3.29
N LYS A 208 11.45 1.56 3.07
CA LYS A 208 12.85 1.21 3.35
C LYS A 208 13.03 0.79 4.81
N LYS A 209 12.46 1.55 5.75
CA LYS A 209 12.61 1.26 7.17
C LYS A 209 11.89 -0.02 7.62
N LEU A 210 10.69 -0.28 7.10
CA LEU A 210 9.94 -1.51 7.37
C LEU A 210 10.70 -2.73 6.83
N VAL A 211 11.24 -2.62 5.61
CA VAL A 211 12.10 -3.65 4.99
C VAL A 211 13.36 -3.92 5.82
N GLU A 212 14.11 -2.89 6.21
CA GLU A 212 15.32 -3.02 7.04
C GLU A 212 15.05 -3.69 8.39
N SER A 213 13.82 -3.54 8.89
CA SER A 213 13.36 -4.09 10.16
C SER A 213 13.01 -5.58 10.08
N GLY A 214 13.21 -6.23 8.93
CA GLY A 214 12.89 -7.65 8.73
C GLY A 214 11.39 -7.93 8.62
N VAL A 215 10.59 -6.90 8.33
CA VAL A 215 9.13 -7.01 8.18
C VAL A 215 8.83 -7.46 6.75
N PHE A 216 8.83 -8.77 6.55
CA PHE A 216 8.40 -9.40 5.31
C PHE A 216 6.93 -9.80 5.48
N GLY A 217 6.00 -8.91 5.13
CA GLY A 217 4.57 -9.22 5.17
C GLY A 217 4.23 -10.43 4.28
N VAL A 218 3.02 -10.97 4.38
CA VAL A 218 2.58 -12.00 3.41
C VAL A 218 2.51 -11.36 2.02
N LEU A 219 3.42 -11.78 1.15
CA LEU A 219 4.20 -10.86 0.28
C LEU A 219 3.76 -10.83 -1.18
N TYR A 220 2.45 -10.90 -1.39
CA TYR A 220 1.91 -11.10 -2.72
C TYR A 220 1.29 -9.82 -3.34
N ASN A 221 1.04 -8.81 -2.50
CA ASN A 221 0.25 -7.63 -2.88
C ASN A 221 1.02 -6.29 -2.83
N GLN A 222 2.21 -6.24 -2.23
CA GLN A 222 2.95 -5.00 -1.97
C GLN A 222 3.68 -4.53 -3.23
N LEU A 223 4.44 -5.43 -3.87
CA LEU A 223 5.16 -5.11 -5.11
C LEU A 223 4.17 -4.82 -6.24
N GLY A 224 3.16 -5.67 -6.43
CA GLY A 224 2.07 -5.43 -7.38
C GLY A 224 1.44 -4.05 -7.19
N ARG A 225 1.11 -3.64 -5.96
CA ARG A 225 0.61 -2.28 -5.74
C ARG A 225 1.63 -1.20 -6.08
N SER A 226 2.89 -1.33 -5.67
CA SER A 226 3.90 -0.31 -6.01
C SER A 226 4.06 -0.12 -7.51
N VAL A 227 3.90 -1.20 -8.29
CA VAL A 227 3.92 -1.18 -9.75
C VAL A 227 2.65 -0.53 -10.30
N SER A 228 1.46 -0.94 -9.87
CA SER A 228 0.19 -0.33 -10.30
C SER A 228 0.07 1.16 -9.97
N PHE A 229 0.67 1.60 -8.86
CA PHE A 229 0.73 3.03 -8.50
C PHE A 229 1.95 3.75 -9.09
N ARG A 230 2.73 3.10 -9.97
CA ARG A 230 3.92 3.63 -10.66
C ARG A 230 4.98 4.23 -9.73
N ASN A 231 5.08 3.69 -8.51
CA ASN A 231 6.03 4.13 -7.50
C ASN A 231 7.40 3.46 -7.73
N SER A 232 8.16 3.97 -8.70
CA SER A 232 9.46 3.40 -9.10
C SER A 232 10.50 3.36 -7.97
N GLU A 233 10.49 4.32 -7.04
CA GLU A 233 11.42 4.32 -5.90
C GLU A 233 11.07 3.24 -4.88
N VAL A 234 9.77 3.08 -4.56
CA VAL A 234 9.27 2.00 -3.71
C VAL A 234 9.56 0.64 -4.36
N THR A 235 9.27 0.51 -5.65
CA THR A 235 9.51 -0.74 -6.40
C THR A 235 10.98 -1.12 -6.31
N ARG A 236 11.91 -0.18 -6.55
CA ARG A 236 13.35 -0.43 -6.39
C ARG A 236 13.76 -0.79 -4.97
N ALA A 237 13.18 -0.14 -3.96
CA ALA A 237 13.44 -0.46 -2.55
C ALA A 237 12.97 -1.88 -2.19
N LEU A 238 11.79 -2.29 -2.68
CA LEU A 238 11.28 -3.66 -2.51
C LEU A 238 12.13 -4.66 -3.30
N LEU A 239 12.61 -4.32 -4.50
CA LEU A 239 13.50 -5.18 -5.29
C LEU A 239 14.85 -5.42 -4.60
N ALA A 240 15.44 -4.37 -4.02
CA ALA A 240 16.69 -4.45 -3.26
C ALA A 240 16.55 -5.18 -1.92
N SER A 241 15.33 -5.39 -1.43
CA SER A 241 15.08 -5.93 -0.08
C SER A 241 15.29 -7.44 0.07
N GLY A 242 15.50 -8.18 -1.03
CA GLY A 242 15.60 -9.63 -1.02
C GLY A 242 14.28 -10.35 -0.71
N VAL A 243 13.16 -9.63 -0.76
CA VAL A 243 11.80 -10.18 -0.71
C VAL A 243 11.61 -11.28 -1.76
N ASP A 244 10.98 -12.39 -1.36
CA ASP A 244 10.55 -13.43 -2.32
C ASP A 244 9.39 -12.90 -3.18
N MET A 245 9.63 -12.82 -4.50
CA MET A 245 8.67 -12.28 -5.47
C MET A 245 8.00 -13.37 -6.31
N ARG A 246 8.29 -14.64 -6.05
CA ARG A 246 7.67 -15.77 -6.74
C ARG A 246 6.16 -15.82 -6.51
N GLY A 247 5.68 -15.18 -5.44
CA GLY A 247 4.28 -15.11 -5.11
C GLY A 247 3.73 -16.46 -4.68
N VAL A 248 2.40 -16.55 -4.58
CA VAL A 248 1.72 -17.81 -4.28
C VAL A 248 1.28 -18.44 -5.59
N PRO A 249 1.59 -19.73 -5.86
CA PRO A 249 1.14 -20.42 -7.05
C PRO A 249 -0.37 -20.30 -7.25
N GLY A 250 -0.80 -20.06 -8.49
CA GLY A 250 -2.22 -19.85 -8.79
C GLY A 250 -2.73 -18.45 -8.48
N ARG A 251 -1.90 -17.50 -8.03
CA ARG A 251 -2.31 -16.11 -7.82
C ARG A 251 -1.56 -15.16 -8.77
N TRP A 252 -2.19 -14.04 -9.14
CA TRP A 252 -1.64 -12.90 -9.90
C TRP A 252 -0.27 -12.40 -9.40
N THR A 253 0.82 -12.68 -10.10
CA THR A 253 2.18 -12.35 -9.62
C THR A 253 2.58 -10.90 -9.88
N PRO A 254 3.66 -10.38 -9.25
CA PRO A 254 4.18 -9.05 -9.58
C PRO A 254 4.52 -8.88 -11.07
N LEU A 255 4.93 -9.96 -11.75
CA LEU A 255 5.16 -9.94 -13.20
C LEU A 255 3.87 -9.68 -13.99
N HIS A 256 2.74 -10.28 -13.60
CA HIS A 256 1.45 -9.99 -14.23
C HIS A 256 1.08 -8.51 -14.07
N THR A 257 1.34 -7.91 -12.90
CA THR A 257 1.13 -6.47 -12.72
C THR A 257 2.07 -5.64 -13.59
N ALA A 258 3.38 -5.93 -13.60
CA ALA A 258 4.35 -5.16 -14.39
C ALA A 258 4.04 -5.19 -15.89
N VAL A 259 3.62 -6.35 -16.40
CA VAL A 259 3.18 -6.51 -17.79
C VAL A 259 1.91 -5.72 -18.06
N LYS A 260 0.87 -5.85 -17.22
CA LYS A 260 -0.39 -5.12 -17.37
C LYS A 260 -0.18 -3.60 -17.37
N GLU A 261 0.68 -3.10 -16.48
CA GLU A 261 0.98 -1.67 -16.35
C GLU A 261 2.00 -1.16 -17.38
N ARG A 262 2.64 -2.08 -18.12
CA ARG A 262 3.63 -1.84 -19.19
C ARG A 262 4.92 -1.18 -18.71
N GLU A 263 5.34 -1.55 -17.52
CA GLU A 263 6.55 -1.02 -16.89
C GLU A 263 7.76 -1.89 -17.27
N MET A 264 8.32 -1.67 -18.46
CA MET A 264 9.43 -2.47 -19.03
C MET A 264 10.61 -2.59 -18.05
N ASP A 265 11.07 -1.48 -17.46
CA ASP A 265 12.18 -1.48 -16.50
C ASP A 265 11.94 -2.46 -15.33
N ILE A 266 10.69 -2.57 -14.88
CA ILE A 266 10.29 -3.47 -13.79
C ILE A 266 10.21 -4.91 -14.30
N VAL A 267 9.66 -5.14 -15.49
CA VAL A 267 9.65 -6.46 -16.13
C VAL A 267 11.08 -6.99 -16.27
N GLU A 268 11.99 -6.18 -16.80
CA GLU A 268 13.41 -6.52 -16.93
C GLU A 268 14.02 -6.87 -15.57
N THR A 269 13.82 -6.01 -14.57
CA THR A 269 14.39 -6.23 -13.24
C THR A 269 13.86 -7.53 -12.61
N LEU A 270 12.57 -7.83 -12.73
CA LEU A 270 11.96 -9.04 -12.16
C LEU A 270 12.51 -10.31 -12.82
N VAL A 271 12.64 -10.31 -14.15
CA VAL A 271 13.02 -11.49 -14.94
C VAL A 271 14.53 -11.72 -14.93
N VAL A 272 15.36 -10.69 -15.17
CA VAL A 272 16.83 -10.82 -15.24
C VAL A 272 17.42 -11.26 -13.90
N HIS A 273 16.89 -10.76 -12.78
CA HIS A 273 17.35 -11.14 -11.46
C HIS A 273 16.72 -12.44 -10.93
N ALA A 274 16.00 -13.19 -11.77
CA ALA A 274 15.34 -14.46 -11.43
C ALA A 274 14.48 -14.38 -10.16
N LEU A 275 13.84 -13.22 -9.95
CA LEU A 275 13.02 -12.95 -8.76
C LEU A 275 11.63 -13.57 -8.91
N VAL A 276 11.22 -13.86 -10.15
CA VAL A 276 9.90 -14.42 -10.49
C VAL A 276 10.05 -15.65 -11.36
N ASP A 277 9.02 -16.51 -11.35
CA ASP A 277 8.83 -17.50 -12.40
C ASP A 277 8.11 -16.83 -13.58
N VAL A 278 8.81 -16.71 -14.72
CA VAL A 278 8.28 -16.12 -15.96
C VAL A 278 7.04 -16.87 -16.49
N ASN A 279 6.94 -18.15 -16.15
CA ASN A 279 5.86 -19.05 -16.54
C ASN A 279 4.84 -19.28 -15.42
N ALA A 280 4.85 -18.45 -14.37
CA ALA A 280 3.90 -18.53 -13.28
C ALA A 280 2.46 -18.44 -13.81
N ARG A 281 1.59 -19.33 -13.30
CA ARG A 281 0.20 -19.48 -13.76
C ARG A 281 -0.79 -19.01 -12.71
N MET A 282 -1.77 -18.21 -13.15
CA MET A 282 -2.89 -17.76 -12.32
C MET A 282 -3.92 -18.88 -12.06
N VAL A 283 -4.98 -18.61 -11.28
CA VAL A 283 -6.10 -19.56 -11.10
C VAL A 283 -6.67 -19.99 -12.45
N GLY A 284 -6.77 -19.10 -13.45
CA GLY A 284 -7.23 -19.47 -14.79
C GLY A 284 -6.22 -20.26 -15.62
N GLY A 285 -4.97 -20.40 -15.16
CA GLY A 285 -3.87 -20.96 -15.93
C GLY A 285 -3.23 -19.98 -16.91
N SER A 286 -3.63 -18.70 -16.92
CA SER A 286 -2.98 -17.67 -17.73
C SER A 286 -1.62 -17.31 -17.17
N THR A 287 -0.73 -16.88 -18.07
CA THR A 287 0.62 -16.43 -17.79
C THR A 287 0.76 -14.95 -18.11
N ALA A 288 1.86 -14.32 -17.67
CA ALA A 288 2.14 -12.93 -17.99
C ALA A 288 2.25 -12.68 -19.51
N LEU A 289 2.76 -13.64 -20.29
CA LEU A 289 2.79 -13.56 -21.76
C LEU A 289 1.37 -13.49 -22.34
N MET A 290 0.43 -14.30 -21.84
CA MET A 290 -0.96 -14.29 -22.34
C MET A 290 -1.65 -12.97 -22.06
N ASP A 291 -1.49 -12.44 -20.84
CA ASP A 291 -2.06 -11.15 -20.44
C ASP A 291 -1.48 -9.99 -21.26
N CYS A 292 -0.18 -10.06 -21.60
CA CYS A 292 0.49 -9.06 -22.45
C CYS A 292 -0.09 -8.99 -23.86
N VAL A 293 -0.56 -10.13 -24.37
CA VAL A 293 -1.01 -10.30 -25.75
C VAL A 293 -2.51 -10.00 -25.89
N SER A 294 -3.30 -10.13 -24.83
CA SER A 294 -4.75 -9.92 -24.84
C SER A 294 -5.23 -8.47 -24.70
N ASP A 295 -4.40 -7.54 -24.23
CA ASP A 295 -4.85 -6.20 -23.82
C ASP A 295 -4.80 -5.16 -24.96
N ASP A 296 -5.98 -4.76 -25.47
CA ASP A 296 -6.20 -3.87 -26.63
C ASP A 296 -5.92 -2.37 -26.41
N ILE A 297 -4.69 -2.01 -26.04
CA ILE A 297 -4.24 -0.63 -26.25
C ILE A 297 -2.83 -0.69 -26.83
N TRP A 298 -2.69 -0.97 -28.12
CA TRP A 298 -1.40 -1.09 -28.79
C TRP A 298 -0.71 0.28 -28.94
N SER A 299 -0.09 0.76 -27.87
CA SER A 299 1.07 1.65 -27.97
C SER A 299 2.31 0.80 -28.26
N ASP A 300 3.31 1.37 -28.95
CA ASP A 300 4.64 0.77 -29.23
C ASP A 300 5.35 0.18 -28.00
N SER A 301 4.81 0.36 -26.78
CA SER A 301 5.34 -0.09 -25.51
C SER A 301 5.03 -1.56 -25.16
N GLY A 302 3.98 -2.18 -25.72
CA GLY A 302 3.61 -3.58 -25.37
C GLY A 302 4.45 -4.63 -26.10
N PHE A 303 4.75 -4.40 -27.38
CA PHE A 303 5.54 -5.32 -28.20
C PHE A 303 6.96 -5.61 -27.64
N PRO A 304 7.72 -4.61 -27.13
CA PRO A 304 9.01 -4.87 -26.47
C PRO A 304 8.92 -5.83 -25.29
N ILE A 305 7.83 -5.79 -24.51
CA ILE A 305 7.62 -6.71 -23.38
C ILE A 305 7.41 -8.14 -23.88
N VAL A 306 6.62 -8.34 -24.94
CA VAL A 306 6.42 -9.67 -25.55
C VAL A 306 7.76 -10.26 -26.04
N VAL A 307 8.55 -9.46 -26.76
CA VAL A 307 9.90 -9.84 -27.21
C VAL A 307 10.75 -10.27 -26.03
N PHE A 308 10.84 -9.42 -25.01
CA PHE A 308 11.67 -9.66 -23.86
C PHE A 308 11.25 -10.91 -23.07
N LEU A 309 9.96 -11.12 -22.84
CA LEU A 309 9.46 -12.31 -22.14
C LEU A 309 9.83 -13.61 -22.89
N LEU A 310 9.61 -13.66 -24.21
CA LEU A 310 9.91 -14.83 -25.03
C LEU A 310 11.43 -15.10 -25.12
N GLU A 311 12.25 -14.06 -25.24
CA GLU A 311 13.71 -14.17 -25.21
C GLU A 311 14.25 -14.64 -23.85
N ASN A 312 13.50 -14.41 -22.77
CA ASN A 312 13.84 -14.81 -21.41
C ASN A 312 13.05 -16.04 -20.91
N GLY A 313 12.59 -16.91 -21.82
CA GLY A 313 12.09 -18.23 -21.48
C GLY A 313 10.61 -18.32 -21.11
N ALA A 314 9.80 -17.29 -21.43
CA ALA A 314 8.36 -17.44 -21.44
C ALA A 314 7.94 -18.50 -22.47
N ASP A 315 7.11 -19.44 -22.05
CA ASP A 315 6.62 -20.53 -22.89
C ASP A 315 5.26 -20.16 -23.51
N ALA A 316 5.28 -19.91 -24.82
CA ALA A 316 4.10 -19.59 -25.62
C ALA A 316 3.12 -20.78 -25.76
N GLN A 317 3.58 -22.01 -25.49
CA GLN A 317 2.80 -23.24 -25.63
C GLN A 317 2.02 -23.60 -24.38
N LEU A 318 2.23 -22.89 -23.27
CA LEU A 318 1.42 -23.06 -22.08
C LEU A 318 -0.06 -22.84 -22.43
N ARG A 319 -0.92 -23.67 -21.83
CA ARG A 319 -2.36 -23.67 -22.05
C ARG A 319 -3.06 -23.22 -20.78
N THR A 320 -4.11 -22.40 -20.83
CA THR A 320 -4.95 -22.09 -19.67
C THR A 320 -5.71 -23.34 -19.20
N ARG A 321 -6.56 -23.21 -18.17
CA ARG A 321 -7.45 -24.29 -17.73
C ARG A 321 -8.51 -24.71 -18.75
N THR A 322 -8.76 -23.87 -19.76
CA THR A 322 -9.65 -24.19 -20.88
C THR A 322 -8.88 -24.57 -22.13
N GLY A 323 -7.56 -24.76 -22.04
CA GLY A 323 -6.74 -25.16 -23.17
C GLY A 323 -6.26 -24.01 -24.06
N THR A 324 -6.63 -22.76 -23.77
CA THR A 324 -6.26 -21.61 -24.61
C THR A 324 -4.78 -21.25 -24.49
N THR A 325 -4.15 -20.90 -25.59
CA THR A 325 -2.72 -20.52 -25.68
C THR A 325 -2.56 -19.02 -25.95
N ALA A 326 -1.33 -18.49 -25.88
CA ALA A 326 -1.07 -17.07 -26.15
C ALA A 326 -1.58 -16.59 -27.52
N ILE A 327 -1.54 -17.45 -28.55
CA ILE A 327 -2.05 -17.11 -29.88
C ILE A 327 -3.58 -17.05 -29.96
N HIS A 328 -4.30 -17.78 -29.09
CA HIS A 328 -5.77 -17.62 -29.00
C HIS A 328 -6.10 -16.20 -28.51
N PHE A 329 -5.39 -15.72 -27.47
CA PHE A 329 -5.54 -14.35 -27.00
C PHE A 329 -5.17 -13.32 -28.07
N ALA A 330 -4.10 -13.56 -28.84
CA ALA A 330 -3.70 -12.70 -29.96
C ALA A 330 -4.76 -12.64 -31.08
N ALA A 331 -5.53 -13.70 -31.25
CA ALA A 331 -6.57 -13.81 -32.26
C ALA A 331 -7.86 -13.07 -31.88
N THR A 332 -8.11 -12.95 -30.57
CA THR A 332 -9.33 -12.31 -30.02
C THR A 332 -9.11 -10.86 -29.59
N SER A 333 -7.94 -10.27 -29.86
CA SER A 333 -7.70 -8.84 -29.70
C SER A 333 -8.41 -8.04 -30.81
N GLU A 334 -8.70 -6.77 -30.55
CA GLU A 334 -9.36 -5.82 -31.44
C GLU A 334 -8.58 -5.65 -32.75
N VAL A 335 -7.25 -5.75 -32.69
CA VAL A 335 -6.37 -5.76 -33.86
C VAL A 335 -5.32 -6.86 -33.72
N VAL A 336 -5.14 -7.67 -34.76
CA VAL A 336 -4.10 -8.69 -34.78
C VAL A 336 -2.75 -8.05 -35.10
N ASN A 337 -1.82 -8.13 -34.16
CA ASN A 337 -0.45 -7.70 -34.40
C ASN A 337 0.35 -8.82 -35.08
N GLU A 338 0.58 -8.66 -36.38
CA GLU A 338 1.37 -9.59 -37.19
C GLU A 338 2.76 -9.88 -36.62
N LYS A 339 3.44 -8.89 -36.05
CA LYS A 339 4.77 -9.09 -35.45
C LYS A 339 4.69 -9.96 -34.20
N THR A 340 3.64 -9.79 -33.39
CA THR A 340 3.38 -10.65 -32.23
C THR A 340 3.07 -12.07 -32.69
N LEU A 341 2.25 -12.26 -33.72
CA LEU A 341 1.98 -13.57 -34.30
C LEU A 341 3.27 -14.25 -34.79
N ASP A 342 4.07 -13.57 -35.61
CA ASP A 342 5.33 -14.09 -36.13
C ASP A 342 6.27 -14.53 -35.01
N LEU A 343 6.31 -13.74 -33.94
CA LEU A 343 7.15 -14.01 -32.80
C LEU A 343 6.64 -15.20 -31.97
N LEU A 344 5.34 -15.29 -31.72
CA LEU A 344 4.74 -16.45 -31.05
C LEU A 344 4.98 -17.73 -31.86
N LEU A 345 4.79 -17.68 -33.18
CA LEU A 345 4.99 -18.81 -34.09
C LEU A 345 6.47 -19.19 -34.21
N LYS A 346 7.40 -18.24 -34.11
CA LYS A 346 8.84 -18.53 -34.01
C LYS A 346 9.16 -19.38 -32.77
N HIS A 347 8.45 -19.16 -31.65
CA HIS A 347 8.61 -19.89 -30.39
C HIS A 347 7.66 -21.10 -30.25
N GLY A 348 6.77 -21.32 -31.23
CA GLY A 348 5.86 -22.45 -31.29
C GLY A 348 5.10 -22.48 -32.62
N PRO A 349 5.68 -23.07 -33.69
CA PRO A 349 5.07 -23.04 -35.03
C PRO A 349 3.69 -23.70 -35.09
N ASP A 350 3.50 -24.75 -34.29
CA ASP A 350 2.24 -25.51 -34.24
C ASP A 350 1.10 -24.74 -33.55
N LEU A 351 1.40 -23.61 -32.90
CA LEU A 351 0.41 -22.80 -32.21
C LEU A 351 -0.67 -22.25 -33.13
N ILE A 352 -0.36 -22.02 -34.41
CA ILE A 352 -1.31 -21.47 -35.39
C ILE A 352 -2.61 -22.28 -35.49
N ASN A 353 -2.52 -23.59 -35.22
CA ASN A 353 -3.63 -24.54 -35.27
C ASN A 353 -3.88 -25.23 -33.91
N ALA A 354 -3.32 -24.69 -32.81
CA ALA A 354 -3.56 -25.23 -31.48
C ALA A 354 -5.06 -25.23 -31.17
N GLN A 355 -5.56 -26.32 -30.60
CA GLN A 355 -6.95 -26.43 -30.19
C GLN A 355 -7.07 -26.25 -28.67
N ASP A 356 -8.01 -25.44 -28.23
CA ASP A 356 -8.43 -25.39 -26.84
C ASP A 356 -9.17 -26.68 -26.42
N ASP A 357 -9.63 -26.77 -25.17
CA ASP A 357 -10.27 -28.00 -24.69
C ASP A 357 -11.66 -28.24 -25.31
N GLU A 358 -12.26 -27.23 -25.94
CA GLU A 358 -13.47 -27.38 -26.77
C GLU A 358 -13.13 -27.70 -28.23
N GLY A 359 -11.86 -27.75 -28.62
CA GLY A 359 -11.42 -27.95 -30.00
C GLY A 359 -11.36 -26.66 -30.83
N THR A 360 -11.54 -25.50 -30.22
CA THR A 360 -11.53 -24.20 -30.90
C THR A 360 -10.10 -23.83 -31.26
N THR A 361 -9.85 -23.41 -32.50
CA THR A 361 -8.56 -22.87 -32.97
C THR A 361 -8.52 -21.35 -32.85
N PRO A 362 -7.35 -20.70 -32.92
CA PRO A 362 -7.25 -19.23 -32.92
C PRO A 362 -8.09 -18.60 -34.05
N LEU A 363 -8.05 -19.19 -35.24
CA LEU A 363 -8.84 -18.75 -36.40
C LEU A 363 -10.36 -18.97 -36.21
N LEU A 364 -10.77 -20.02 -35.49
CA LEU A 364 -12.18 -20.23 -35.17
C LEU A 364 -12.67 -19.26 -34.08
N SER A 365 -11.87 -18.97 -33.04
CA SER A 365 -12.25 -18.04 -31.97
C SER A 365 -12.52 -16.63 -32.48
N MET A 366 -11.77 -16.24 -33.50
CA MET A 366 -11.99 -15.06 -34.31
C MET A 366 -13.45 -15.02 -34.82
N VAL A 367 -13.90 -16.04 -35.54
CA VAL A 367 -15.14 -15.98 -36.35
C VAL A 367 -16.43 -16.37 -35.61
N GLN A 368 -16.36 -16.55 -34.30
CA GLN A 368 -17.53 -16.92 -33.51
C GLN A 368 -18.51 -15.76 -33.26
N PRO A 369 -19.82 -16.04 -33.10
CA PRO A 369 -20.88 -15.02 -33.05
C PRO A 369 -20.72 -13.95 -31.97
N TYR A 370 -19.98 -14.25 -30.89
CA TYR A 370 -19.77 -13.37 -29.75
C TYR A 370 -18.52 -12.47 -29.87
N SER A 371 -17.67 -12.70 -30.87
CA SER A 371 -16.41 -11.97 -31.11
C SER A 371 -16.42 -11.21 -32.45
N PHE A 372 -17.60 -11.04 -33.05
CA PHE A 372 -17.80 -10.61 -34.43
C PHE A 372 -17.47 -9.11 -34.68
N SER A 373 -16.19 -8.76 -34.58
CA SER A 373 -15.61 -7.48 -34.97
C SER A 373 -14.29 -7.76 -35.68
N PHE A 374 -14.30 -7.82 -37.01
CA PHE A 374 -13.07 -8.06 -37.77
C PHE A 374 -12.72 -6.94 -38.71
N ALA A 375 -11.43 -6.63 -38.73
CA ALA A 375 -10.78 -6.25 -39.98
C ALA A 375 -10.52 -7.52 -40.80
N ILE A 376 -10.85 -7.46 -42.10
CA ILE A 376 -10.57 -8.51 -43.09
C ILE A 376 -9.07 -8.89 -43.10
N ASP A 377 -8.21 -7.93 -42.76
CA ASP A 377 -6.76 -8.08 -42.77
C ASP A 377 -6.27 -9.02 -41.64
N ASP A 378 -6.99 -9.10 -40.52
CA ASP A 378 -6.62 -9.98 -39.40
C ASP A 378 -6.80 -11.46 -39.75
N LEU A 379 -7.86 -11.79 -40.49
CA LEU A 379 -8.08 -13.16 -41.00
C LEU A 379 -7.01 -13.54 -42.02
N ASP A 380 -6.64 -12.62 -42.91
CA ASP A 380 -5.56 -12.83 -43.88
C ASP A 380 -4.22 -13.07 -43.17
N ALA A 381 -3.95 -12.35 -42.08
CA ALA A 381 -2.75 -12.53 -41.28
C ALA A 381 -2.64 -13.96 -40.70
N MET A 382 -3.74 -14.52 -40.20
CA MET A 382 -3.75 -15.90 -39.70
C MET A 382 -3.66 -16.94 -40.82
N LEU A 383 -4.46 -16.79 -41.88
CA LEU A 383 -4.51 -17.74 -43.00
C LEU A 383 -3.18 -17.80 -43.77
N SER A 384 -2.55 -16.65 -44.00
CA SER A 384 -1.22 -16.58 -44.64
C SER A 384 -0.11 -17.26 -43.82
N ARG A 385 -0.33 -17.45 -42.51
CA ARG A 385 0.58 -18.16 -41.59
C ARG A 385 0.25 -19.65 -41.42
N GLY A 386 -0.71 -20.17 -42.19
CA GLY A 386 -1.05 -21.59 -42.22
C GLY A 386 -2.15 -22.00 -41.25
N ALA A 387 -2.97 -21.05 -40.77
CA ALA A 387 -4.18 -21.39 -40.03
C ALA A 387 -5.14 -22.19 -40.92
N ASP A 388 -5.59 -23.35 -40.44
CA ASP A 388 -6.49 -24.23 -41.18
C ASP A 388 -7.97 -23.85 -40.89
N PRO A 389 -8.71 -23.35 -41.90
CA PRO A 389 -10.09 -22.95 -41.70
C PRO A 389 -11.08 -24.13 -41.58
N TYR A 390 -10.61 -25.37 -41.77
CA TYR A 390 -11.43 -26.59 -41.74
C TYR A 390 -11.30 -27.38 -40.45
N LEU A 391 -10.40 -27.00 -39.52
CA LEU A 391 -10.32 -27.64 -38.21
C LEU A 391 -11.61 -27.42 -37.42
N ALA A 392 -12.20 -28.54 -36.97
CA ALA A 392 -13.48 -28.56 -36.28
C ALA A 392 -13.30 -28.62 -34.77
N ASN A 393 -14.09 -27.82 -34.06
CA ASN A 393 -14.24 -27.96 -32.62
C ASN A 393 -15.15 -29.15 -32.27
N SER A 394 -15.33 -29.41 -30.97
CA SER A 394 -16.19 -30.47 -30.43
C SER A 394 -17.66 -30.36 -30.83
N ARG A 395 -18.12 -29.19 -31.30
CA ARG A 395 -19.47 -28.94 -31.83
C ARG A 395 -19.55 -29.13 -33.34
N GLY A 396 -18.44 -29.43 -34.01
CA GLY A 396 -18.35 -29.58 -35.47
C GLY A 396 -18.32 -28.25 -36.23
N GLU A 397 -18.12 -27.13 -35.53
CA GLU A 397 -17.95 -25.78 -36.08
C GLU A 397 -16.53 -25.64 -36.62
N THR A 398 -16.38 -25.01 -37.78
CA THR A 398 -15.08 -24.68 -38.40
C THR A 398 -15.08 -23.22 -38.79
N ALA A 399 -13.91 -22.60 -38.94
CA ALA A 399 -13.85 -21.19 -39.31
C ALA A 399 -14.53 -20.95 -40.67
N TYR A 400 -14.32 -21.87 -41.62
CA TYR A 400 -15.03 -21.88 -42.90
C TYR A 400 -16.55 -21.92 -42.73
N LYS A 401 -17.10 -22.85 -41.93
CA LYS A 401 -18.55 -22.97 -41.73
C LYS A 401 -19.14 -21.71 -41.10
N GLU A 402 -18.45 -21.10 -40.13
CA GLU A 402 -18.89 -19.84 -39.52
C GLU A 402 -18.90 -18.69 -40.53
N LEU A 403 -17.83 -18.51 -41.32
CA LEU A 403 -17.77 -17.50 -42.38
C LEU A 403 -18.90 -17.66 -43.42
N MET A 404 -19.28 -18.90 -43.73
CA MET A 404 -20.34 -19.16 -44.72
C MET A 404 -21.75 -18.82 -44.23
N LYS A 405 -21.97 -18.62 -42.92
CA LYS A 405 -23.29 -18.30 -42.34
C LYS A 405 -23.82 -16.95 -42.82
N ASP A 406 -22.96 -15.94 -42.97
CA ASP A 406 -23.38 -14.59 -43.38
C ASP A 406 -22.87 -14.17 -44.78
N ALA A 407 -23.42 -13.08 -45.32
CA ALA A 407 -23.09 -12.62 -46.66
C ALA A 407 -21.68 -12.04 -46.79
N ARG A 408 -21.11 -11.50 -45.70
CA ARG A 408 -19.78 -10.88 -45.68
C ARG A 408 -18.71 -11.95 -45.68
N GLY A 409 -18.83 -12.96 -44.83
CA GLY A 409 -17.91 -14.11 -44.80
C GLY A 409 -17.96 -14.91 -46.11
N ARG A 410 -19.14 -15.10 -46.70
CA ARG A 410 -19.25 -15.69 -48.06
C ARG A 410 -18.49 -14.88 -49.12
N ALA A 411 -18.62 -13.55 -49.10
CA ALA A 411 -17.88 -12.68 -50.02
C ALA A 411 -16.36 -12.73 -49.76
N TYR A 412 -15.94 -12.79 -48.50
CA TYR A 412 -14.55 -12.94 -48.09
C TYR A 412 -13.95 -14.25 -48.64
N VAL A 413 -14.60 -15.40 -48.38
CA VAL A 413 -14.19 -16.71 -48.90
C VAL A 413 -14.10 -16.70 -50.43
N ALA A 414 -15.12 -16.16 -51.12
CA ALA A 414 -15.14 -16.10 -52.58
C ALA A 414 -14.00 -15.24 -53.17
N SER A 415 -13.57 -14.20 -52.45
CA SER A 415 -12.45 -13.33 -52.87
C SER A 415 -11.08 -13.95 -52.66
N ARG A 416 -10.95 -15.02 -51.85
CA ARG A 416 -9.68 -15.62 -51.41
C ARG A 416 -9.69 -17.15 -51.55
N PRO A 417 -9.97 -17.71 -52.73
CA PRO A 417 -10.12 -19.16 -52.91
C PRO A 417 -8.85 -19.95 -52.59
N HIS A 418 -7.67 -19.33 -52.60
CA HIS A 418 -6.40 -19.95 -52.27
C HIS A 418 -6.26 -20.33 -50.78
N PHE A 419 -6.96 -19.62 -49.88
CA PHE A 419 -7.03 -19.99 -48.46
C PHE A 419 -8.10 -21.06 -48.16
N PHE A 420 -9.00 -21.31 -49.11
CA PHE A 420 -10.13 -22.23 -48.98
C PHE A 420 -10.14 -23.25 -50.13
N PRO A 421 -9.10 -24.10 -50.25
CA PRO A 421 -9.07 -25.11 -51.30
C PRO A 421 -10.23 -26.10 -51.15
N SER A 422 -10.80 -26.51 -52.27
CA SER A 422 -11.86 -27.52 -52.31
C SER A 422 -11.36 -28.83 -51.67
N GLN A 423 -12.02 -29.28 -50.60
CA GLN A 423 -11.77 -30.60 -50.03
C GLN A 423 -12.26 -31.65 -51.06
N GLU A 424 -11.45 -32.68 -51.34
CA GLU A 424 -11.85 -33.77 -52.25
C GLU A 424 -13.13 -34.44 -51.71
N GLY A 425 -14.27 -34.18 -52.37
CA GLY A 425 -15.57 -34.77 -52.01
C GLY A 425 -16.78 -33.84 -52.03
N ASP A 426 -16.60 -32.52 -52.17
CA ASP A 426 -17.70 -31.53 -52.16
C ASP A 426 -18.32 -31.23 -53.55
N ASN A 427 -18.45 -32.25 -54.42
CA ASN A 427 -19.19 -32.17 -55.69
C ASN A 427 -20.47 -33.01 -55.68
#